data_AF-M7Z4K1-F1
#
_entry.id   AF-M7Z4K1-F1
#
_cell.length_a   1.000
_cell.length_b   1.000
_cell.length_c   1.000
_cell.angle_alpha   90.00
_cell.angle_beta   90.00
_cell.angle_gamma   90.00
#
_symmetry.space_group_name_H-M   'P 1'
#
loop_
_entity.id
_entity.type
_entity.pdbx_description
1 polymer ?
#
loop_
_entity_poly.entity_id
_entity_poly.type
_entity_poly.pdbx_seq_one_letter_code
_entity_poly.pdbx_strand_id
1 'polypeptide(L)'
;MSCLVVLALLLATTVEAQECRRSGTLRPGKGHSCEDCCEAGKAYPTYRCSPPVVAGATRAIMTLNDFDEGGDGGDPSACDEVFHRNSERVVALSTGWSTRADKLGVDEFADVPPLIL
;
A
#
# COMPACT_ATOMS: atom_id res chain seq x y z
N MET A 1 -18.84 35.57 30.36
CA MET A 1 -19.46 34.39 29.70
C MET A 1 -18.86 34.11 28.31
N SER A 2 -18.22 35.08 27.66
CA SER A 2 -17.66 34.92 26.30
C SER A 2 -16.34 34.13 26.21
N CYS A 3 -15.49 34.13 27.24
CA CYS A 3 -14.21 33.38 27.22
C CYS A 3 -14.39 31.86 27.27
N LEU A 4 -15.40 31.38 28.02
CA LEU A 4 -15.65 29.93 28.19
C LEU A 4 -16.13 29.29 26.88
N VAL A 5 -16.83 30.04 26.03
CA VAL A 5 -17.34 29.55 24.74
C VAL A 5 -16.19 29.36 23.75
N VAL A 6 -15.20 30.25 23.74
CA VAL A 6 -14.03 30.17 22.86
C VAL A 6 -13.14 28.97 23.22
N LEU A 7 -12.97 28.69 24.51
CA LEU A 7 -12.16 27.55 24.99
C LEU A 7 -12.80 26.19 24.65
N ALA A 8 -14.14 26.10 24.66
CA ALA A 8 -14.86 24.89 24.26
C ALA A 8 -14.81 24.63 22.75
N LEU A 9 -14.79 25.67 21.92
CA LEU A 9 -14.67 25.56 20.45
C LEU A 9 -13.29 25.06 20.00
N LEU A 10 -12.23 25.31 20.78
CA LEU A 10 -10.86 24.87 20.47
C LEU A 10 -10.60 23.39 20.82
N LEU A 11 -11.37 22.81 21.74
CA LEU A 11 -11.22 21.40 22.18
C LEU A 11 -11.98 20.40 21.28
N ALA A 12 -12.76 20.90 20.31
CA ALA A 12 -13.58 20.09 19.41
C ALA A 12 -12.92 19.84 18.04
N THR A 13 -11.59 19.92 17.93
CA THR A 13 -10.90 19.41 16.75
C THR A 13 -10.85 17.88 16.86
N THR A 14 -11.95 17.22 16.52
CA THR A 14 -11.90 15.80 16.17
C THR A 14 -10.92 15.67 15.00
N VAL A 15 -9.72 15.15 15.27
CA VAL A 15 -8.85 14.65 14.21
C VAL A 15 -9.59 13.44 13.67
N GLU A 16 -10.39 13.63 12.62
CA GLU A 16 -10.76 12.49 11.79
C GLU A 16 -9.45 11.99 11.20
N ALA A 17 -8.91 10.91 11.78
CA ALA A 17 -7.93 10.12 11.07
C ALA A 17 -8.64 9.70 9.78
N GLN A 18 -8.23 10.28 8.66
CA GLN A 18 -8.88 10.05 7.38
C GLN A 18 -8.74 8.56 7.06
N GLU A 19 -9.83 7.82 7.25
CA GLU A 19 -9.93 6.39 6.98
C GLU A 19 -9.43 6.14 5.55
N CYS A 20 -8.57 5.13 5.35
CA CYS A 20 -8.07 4.83 4.02
C CYS A 20 -9.22 4.36 3.12
N ARG A 21 -9.57 5.18 2.13
CA ARG A 21 -10.63 4.91 1.17
C ARG A 21 -10.06 4.56 -0.20
N ARG A 22 -10.83 3.77 -0.94
CA ARG A 22 -10.56 3.45 -2.35
C ARG A 22 -10.31 4.74 -3.13
N SER A 23 -9.19 4.80 -3.83
CA SER A 23 -8.79 5.94 -4.64
C SER A 23 -9.32 5.85 -6.08
N GLY A 24 -9.58 4.64 -6.59
CA GLY A 24 -10.08 4.43 -7.94
C GLY A 24 -10.41 2.97 -8.26
N THR A 25 -10.50 2.66 -9.55
CA THR A 25 -10.77 1.31 -10.03
C THR A 25 -10.06 1.07 -11.36
N LEU A 26 -9.34 -0.05 -11.45
CA LEU A 26 -8.72 -0.57 -12.67
C LEU A 26 -9.69 -1.53 -13.36
N ARG A 27 -9.79 -1.43 -14.70
CA ARG A 27 -10.57 -2.35 -15.54
C ARG A 27 -9.74 -2.81 -16.74
N PRO A 28 -9.14 -4.01 -16.69
CA PRO A 28 -8.37 -4.55 -17.78
C PRO A 28 -9.24 -4.75 -19.02
N GLY A 29 -8.80 -4.25 -20.19
CA GLY A 29 -9.50 -4.47 -21.46
C GLY A 29 -9.26 -5.86 -22.05
N LYS A 30 -8.16 -6.51 -21.66
CA LYS A 30 -7.78 -7.87 -22.04
C LYS A 30 -7.37 -8.63 -20.78
N GLY A 31 -7.64 -9.92 -20.76
CA GLY A 31 -7.19 -10.83 -19.70
C GLY A 31 -6.18 -11.81 -20.25
N HIS A 32 -5.44 -12.45 -19.35
CA HIS A 32 -4.48 -13.50 -19.64
C HIS A 32 -4.95 -14.80 -19.01
N SER A 33 -4.60 -15.94 -19.62
CA SER A 33 -4.89 -17.25 -19.06
C SER A 33 -3.80 -17.64 -18.06
N CYS A 34 -3.93 -17.18 -16.83
CA CYS A 34 -3.16 -17.65 -15.68
C CYS A 34 -4.00 -17.59 -14.40
N GLU A 35 -3.54 -18.22 -13.32
CA GLU A 35 -4.30 -18.34 -12.07
C GLU A 35 -4.58 -16.99 -11.39
N ASP A 36 -3.56 -16.14 -11.27
CA ASP A 36 -3.66 -14.84 -10.59
C ASP A 36 -3.73 -13.64 -11.56
N CYS A 37 -4.06 -13.91 -12.83
CA CYS A 37 -4.14 -12.87 -13.85
C CYS A 37 -5.37 -11.98 -13.70
N CYS A 38 -5.21 -10.72 -14.08
CA CYS A 38 -6.32 -9.80 -14.26
C CYS A 38 -7.34 -10.32 -15.30
N GLU A 39 -8.61 -10.41 -14.90
CA GLU A 39 -9.72 -10.81 -15.76
C GLU A 39 -10.22 -9.62 -16.59
N ALA A 40 -10.51 -9.87 -17.88
CA ALA A 40 -11.03 -8.85 -18.77
C ALA A 40 -12.38 -8.31 -18.28
N GLY A 41 -12.53 -6.98 -18.22
CA GLY A 41 -13.75 -6.30 -17.81
C GLY A 41 -14.04 -6.32 -16.31
N LYS A 42 -13.30 -7.11 -15.51
CA LYS A 42 -13.44 -7.14 -14.05
C LYS A 42 -12.90 -5.85 -13.43
N ALA A 43 -13.59 -5.36 -12.41
CA ALA A 43 -13.25 -4.13 -11.71
C ALA A 43 -12.39 -4.44 -10.48
N TYR A 44 -11.16 -3.94 -10.45
CA TYR A 44 -10.22 -4.09 -9.34
C TYR A 44 -10.05 -2.76 -8.61
N PRO A 45 -10.23 -2.69 -7.28
CA PRO A 45 -10.11 -1.44 -6.56
C PRO A 45 -8.64 -0.97 -6.50
N THR A 46 -8.40 0.34 -6.53
CA THR A 46 -7.06 0.90 -6.33
C THR A 46 -7.02 1.79 -5.09
N TYR A 47 -5.87 1.82 -4.42
CA TYR A 47 -5.65 2.55 -3.16
C TYR A 47 -4.33 3.29 -3.24
N ARG A 48 -4.33 4.57 -2.84
CA ARG A 48 -3.11 5.38 -2.63
C ARG A 48 -2.75 5.49 -1.14
N CYS A 49 -3.47 4.77 -0.29
CA CYS A 49 -3.33 4.77 1.16
C CYS A 49 -3.31 3.33 1.67
N SER A 50 -2.90 3.18 2.93
CA SER A 50 -2.92 1.92 3.67
C SER A 50 -3.53 2.17 5.06
N PRO A 51 -3.95 1.13 5.80
CA PRO A 51 -4.39 1.28 7.17
C PRO A 51 -3.36 2.02 8.06
N PRO A 52 -3.79 2.63 9.18
CA PRO A 52 -2.89 3.37 10.05
C PRO A 52 -1.77 2.48 10.58
N VAL A 53 -0.53 3.01 10.59
CA VAL A 53 0.57 2.40 11.34
C VAL A 53 0.32 2.69 12.82
N VAL A 54 0.20 1.64 13.64
CA VAL A 54 -0.09 1.75 15.07
C VAL A 54 1.14 1.45 15.91
N ALA A 55 1.23 2.08 17.10
CA ALA A 55 2.28 1.79 18.06
C ALA A 55 2.13 0.33 18.57
N GLY A 56 3.21 -0.45 18.50
CA GLY A 56 3.22 -1.86 18.83
C GLY A 56 3.24 -2.75 17.59
N ALA A 57 2.07 -3.20 17.12
CA ALA A 57 1.95 -4.13 16.01
C ALA A 57 0.89 -3.69 14.99
N THR A 58 1.35 -3.29 13.81
CA THR A 58 0.47 -3.06 12.65
C THR A 58 0.14 -4.40 12.02
N ARG A 59 -1.15 -4.67 11.80
CA ARG A 59 -1.61 -5.90 11.12
C ARG A 59 -1.42 -5.74 9.61
N ALA A 60 -0.92 -6.80 8.98
CA ALA A 60 -0.75 -6.87 7.54
C ALA A 60 -0.90 -8.33 7.07
N ILE A 61 -1.20 -8.49 5.78
CA ILE A 61 -1.13 -9.77 5.09
C ILE A 61 0.27 -9.88 4.48
N MET A 62 0.97 -10.98 4.78
CA MET A 62 2.27 -11.27 4.18
C MET A 62 2.08 -12.16 2.95
N THR A 63 2.56 -11.69 1.81
CA THR A 63 2.66 -12.45 0.55
C THR A 63 4.13 -12.81 0.29
N LEU A 64 4.36 -13.77 -0.59
CA LEU A 64 5.70 -14.12 -1.06
C LEU A 64 5.92 -13.48 -2.43
N ASN A 65 7.10 -12.90 -2.64
CA ASN A 65 7.52 -12.32 -3.91
C ASN A 65 8.95 -12.76 -4.22
N ASP A 66 9.25 -12.97 -5.50
CA ASP A 66 10.59 -13.22 -5.99
C ASP A 66 11.21 -11.91 -6.51
N PHE A 67 12.26 -11.43 -5.82
CA PHE A 67 12.96 -10.18 -6.15
C PHE A 67 14.21 -10.40 -7.02
N ASP A 68 14.53 -11.64 -7.38
CA ASP A 68 15.65 -11.95 -8.26
C ASP A 68 15.39 -11.44 -9.68
N GLU A 69 16.46 -11.19 -10.43
CA GLU A 69 16.37 -10.83 -11.84
C GLU A 69 15.67 -11.93 -12.65
N GLY A 70 14.57 -11.58 -13.33
CA GLY A 70 13.75 -12.52 -14.09
C GLY A 70 12.77 -13.35 -13.24
N GLY A 71 12.64 -13.04 -11.95
CA GLY A 71 11.61 -13.57 -11.07
C GLY A 71 10.24 -12.90 -11.27
N ASP A 72 9.31 -13.20 -10.36
CA ASP A 72 7.92 -12.72 -10.41
C ASP A 72 7.78 -11.22 -10.09
N GLY A 73 8.77 -10.60 -9.45
CA GLY A 73 8.76 -9.18 -9.09
C GLY A 73 8.81 -8.22 -10.28
N GLY A 74 9.13 -8.73 -11.48
CA GLY A 74 9.15 -7.94 -12.70
C GLY A 74 10.37 -7.01 -12.80
N ASP A 75 10.16 -5.73 -12.48
CA ASP A 75 11.16 -4.67 -12.60
C ASP A 75 12.06 -4.59 -11.34
N PRO A 76 13.23 -3.91 -11.42
CA PRO A 76 14.07 -3.65 -10.24
C PRO A 76 13.33 -2.91 -9.13
N SER A 77 13.79 -3.12 -7.89
CA SER A 77 13.27 -2.49 -6.68
C SER A 77 13.23 -0.97 -6.77
N ALA A 78 12.08 -0.37 -6.43
CA ALA A 78 11.84 1.06 -6.59
C ALA A 78 12.73 1.95 -5.70
N CYS A 79 13.27 1.41 -4.59
CA CYS A 79 14.10 2.20 -3.67
C CYS A 79 15.50 2.49 -4.17
N ASP A 80 16.10 1.54 -4.88
CA ASP A 80 17.52 1.55 -5.24
C ASP A 80 17.81 1.09 -6.68
N GLU A 81 16.77 0.79 -7.45
CA GLU A 81 16.81 0.44 -8.86
C GLU A 81 17.63 -0.83 -9.15
N VAL A 82 17.67 -1.79 -8.22
CA VAL A 82 18.36 -3.09 -8.40
C VAL A 82 17.46 -4.28 -8.12
N PHE A 83 17.87 -5.47 -8.59
CA PHE A 83 17.27 -6.74 -8.18
C PHE A 83 17.94 -7.25 -6.90
N HIS A 84 17.17 -7.92 -6.04
CA HIS A 84 17.66 -8.48 -4.78
C HIS A 84 17.55 -9.99 -4.78
N ARG A 85 18.59 -10.66 -4.28
CA ARG A 85 18.52 -12.13 -4.18
C ARG A 85 17.47 -12.55 -3.17
N ASN A 86 16.78 -13.65 -3.42
CA ASN A 86 15.83 -14.21 -2.45
C ASN A 86 16.46 -14.62 -1.11
N SER A 87 17.79 -14.70 -1.04
CA SER A 87 18.52 -14.88 0.23
C SER A 87 18.63 -13.61 1.07
N GLU A 88 18.41 -12.44 0.47
CA GLU A 88 18.40 -11.13 1.13
C GLU A 88 17.06 -10.92 1.84
N ARG A 89 17.09 -10.16 2.95
CA ARG A 89 15.88 -9.87 3.72
C ARG A 89 15.27 -8.56 3.26
N VAL A 90 14.55 -8.62 2.15
CA VAL A 90 13.86 -7.47 1.54
C VAL A 90 12.34 -7.66 1.60
N VAL A 91 11.62 -6.54 1.63
CA VAL A 91 10.14 -6.53 1.61
C VAL A 91 9.65 -5.37 0.76
N ALA A 92 8.52 -5.60 0.09
CA ALA A 92 7.74 -4.53 -0.52
C ALA A 92 6.50 -4.23 0.34
N LEU A 93 6.10 -2.97 0.40
CA LEU A 93 4.94 -2.50 1.14
C LEU A 93 3.89 -1.91 0.19
N SER A 94 2.62 -2.02 0.57
CA SER A 94 1.53 -1.33 -0.13
C SER A 94 1.80 0.18 -0.18
N THR A 95 1.41 0.85 -1.28
CA THR A 95 1.74 2.26 -1.59
C THR A 95 1.58 3.24 -0.42
N GLY A 96 0.51 3.12 0.39
CA GLY A 96 0.28 4.04 1.51
C GLY A 96 1.24 3.88 2.69
N TRP A 97 1.92 2.74 2.81
CA TRP A 97 2.98 2.51 3.79
C TRP A 97 4.36 2.84 3.19
N SER A 98 4.61 2.50 1.93
CA SER A 98 5.88 2.83 1.24
C SER A 98 6.11 4.34 1.16
N THR A 99 5.08 5.13 0.83
CA THR A 99 5.16 6.62 0.79
C THR A 99 5.48 7.28 2.14
N ARG A 100 5.31 6.56 3.27
CA ARG A 100 5.68 7.03 4.62
C ARG A 100 7.04 6.50 5.08
N ALA A 101 7.62 5.60 4.31
CA ALA A 101 8.81 4.85 4.65
C ALA A 101 10.02 5.29 3.83
N ASP A 102 10.05 6.56 3.42
CA ASP A 102 11.14 7.34 2.80
C ASP A 102 12.48 7.28 3.58
N LYS A 103 12.57 6.46 4.63
CA LYS A 103 13.70 6.34 5.56
C LYS A 103 14.22 4.92 5.75
N LEU A 104 13.65 3.88 5.12
CA LEU A 104 13.96 2.49 5.48
C LEU A 104 14.25 1.50 4.33
N GLY A 105 14.32 1.92 3.06
CA GLY A 105 14.67 1.01 1.94
C GLY A 105 13.64 -0.10 1.74
N VAL A 106 12.37 0.28 1.58
CA VAL A 106 11.23 -0.63 1.43
C VAL A 106 10.53 -0.42 0.10
N ASP A 107 10.51 -1.45 -0.73
CA ASP A 107 10.06 -1.30 -2.11
C ASP A 107 8.56 -1.12 -2.23
N GLU A 108 8.14 -0.46 -3.31
CA GLU A 108 6.73 -0.38 -3.68
C GLU A 108 6.33 -1.67 -4.41
N PHE A 109 5.20 -2.26 -4.02
CA PHE A 109 4.54 -3.25 -4.87
C PHE A 109 3.91 -2.55 -6.08
N ALA A 110 4.52 -2.68 -7.25
CA ALA A 110 3.80 -2.55 -8.51
C ALA A 110 3.05 -3.87 -8.77
N ASP A 111 1.72 -3.78 -8.87
CA ASP A 111 0.87 -4.79 -9.51
C ASP A 111 0.56 -6.13 -8.78
N VAL A 112 0.38 -6.14 -7.45
CA VAL A 112 -0.46 -7.21 -6.84
C VAL A 112 -1.92 -6.76 -6.86
N PRO A 113 -2.87 -7.57 -7.37
CA PRO A 113 -4.28 -7.32 -7.11
C PRO A 113 -4.45 -7.23 -5.58
N PRO A 114 -5.21 -6.23 -5.09
CA PRO A 114 -5.23 -5.91 -3.68
C PRO A 114 -5.78 -7.10 -2.91
N LEU A 115 -4.93 -7.80 -2.17
CA LEU A 115 -5.38 -8.59 -1.04
C LEU A 115 -5.79 -7.58 0.04
N ILE A 116 -7.11 -7.42 0.08
CA ILE A 116 -7.91 -6.54 0.89
C ILE A 116 -7.62 -6.77 2.39
N LEU A 117 -7.39 -5.68 3.13
CA LEU A 117 -7.49 -5.49 4.60
C LEU A 117 -6.80 -6.49 5.53
#